data_AF-A0AB73TNU5-F1
#
_entry.id   AF-A0AB73TNU5-F1
#
_cell.length_a   1.000
_cell.length_b   1.000
_cell.length_c   1.000
_cell.angle_alpha   90.00
_cell.angle_beta   90.00
_cell.angle_gamma   90.00
#
_symmetry.space_group_name_H-M   'P 1'
#
loop_
_entity.id
_entity.type
_entity.pdbx_description
1 polymer ?
#
loop_
_entity_poly.entity_id
_entity_poly.type
_entity_poly.pdbx_seq_one_letter_code
_entity_poly.pdbx_strand_id
1 'polypeptide(L)' 'MSWEQVYEQWVHEENLEENLKKQLIDLGEDPEKLEDAFYAPLEFGTAGMRGILGPGINRMNIYTVRQATEGL' A
#
# COMPACT_ATOMS: atom_id res chain seq x y z
N MET A 1 0.83 -14.11 -5.00
CA MET A 1 0.83 -13.90 -3.53
C MET A 1 -0.59 -13.57 -3.13
N SER A 2 -1.06 -14.07 -1.99
CA SER A 2 -2.31 -13.58 -1.42
C SER A 2 -2.10 -12.19 -0.83
N TRP A 3 -3.17 -11.43 -0.62
CA TRP A 3 -3.07 -10.07 -0.11
C TRP A 3 -2.56 -10.04 1.33
N GLU A 4 -2.85 -11.09 2.12
CA GLU A 4 -2.35 -11.27 3.49
C GLU A 4 -0.82 -11.41 3.50
N GLN A 5 -0.25 -12.11 2.52
CA GLN A 5 1.21 -12.23 2.39
C GLN A 5 1.88 -10.88 2.11
N VAL A 6 1.23 -10.03 1.32
CA VAL A 6 1.74 -8.68 1.03
C VAL A 6 1.61 -7.78 2.25
N TYR A 7 0.48 -7.86 2.97
CA TYR A 7 0.29 -7.17 4.23
C TYR A 7 1.35 -7.56 5.27
N GLU A 8 1.61 -8.86 5.45
CA GLU A 8 2.64 -9.35 6.37
C GLU A 8 4.03 -8.83 6.02
N GLN A 9 4.38 -8.72 4.73
CA GLN A 9 5.64 -8.11 4.30
C GLN A 9 5.74 -6.64 4.74
N TRP A 10 4.64 -5.88 4.62
CA TRP A 10 4.60 -4.49 5.06
C TRP A 10 4.71 -4.33 6.57
N VAL A 11 4.11 -5.23 7.34
CA VAL A 11 4.22 -5.24 8.82
C VAL A 11 5.65 -5.50 9.27
N HIS A 12 6.37 -6.37 8.55
CA HIS A 12 7.75 -6.75 8.86
C HIS A 12 8.81 -5.83 8.23
N GLU A 13 8.41 -4.79 7.48
CA GLU A 13 9.35 -3.82 6.92
C GLU A 13 9.92 -2.90 8.02
N GLU A 14 11.20 -3.06 8.31
CA GLU A 14 11.88 -2.29 9.36
C GLU A 14 12.03 -0.80 9.00
N ASN A 15 12.13 -0.49 7.71
CA ASN A 15 12.34 0.87 7.20
C ASN A 15 11.05 1.56 6.74
N LEU A 16 9.91 1.10 7.24
CA LEU A 16 8.62 1.74 6.95
C LEU A 16 8.55 3.10 7.63
N GLU A 17 8.17 4.14 6.90
CA GLU A 17 8.00 5.47 7.48
C GLU A 17 7.03 5.47 8.67
N GLU A 18 7.37 6.19 9.74
CA GLU A 18 6.64 6.14 11.02
C GLU A 18 5.14 6.46 10.87
N ASN A 19 4.80 7.44 10.02
CA ASN A 19 3.42 7.79 9.74
C ASN A 19 2.67 6.66 9.03
N LEU A 20 3.29 6.05 8.03
CA LEU A 20 2.71 4.95 7.28
C LEU A 20 2.55 3.70 8.16
N LYS A 21 3.50 3.47 9.08
CA LYS A 21 3.43 2.41 10.08
C LYS A 21 2.28 2.61 11.07
N LYS A 22 2.04 3.83 11.54
CA LYS A 22 0.88 4.14 12.40
C LYS A 22 -0.44 3.85 11.68
N GLN A 23 -0.58 4.35 10.45
CA GLN A 23 -1.77 4.08 9.64
C GLN A 23 -1.95 2.58 9.35
N LEU A 24 -0.86 1.83 9.18
CA LEU A 24 -0.92 0.39 8.94
C LEU A 24 -1.45 -0.37 10.17
N ILE A 25 -1.04 0.05 11.37
CA ILE A 25 -1.55 -0.50 12.63
C ILE A 25 -3.05 -0.20 12.77
N ASP A 26 -3.46 1.05 12.53
CA ASP A 26 -4.88 1.45 12.60
C ASP A 26 -5.74 0.70 11.55
N LEU A 27 -5.17 0.47 10.36
CA LEU A 27 -5.84 -0.29 9.29
C LEU A 27 -6.02 -1.77 9.65
N GLY A 28 -5.13 -2.35 10.45
CA GLY A 28 -5.18 -3.73 10.91
C GLY A 28 -6.42 -4.08 11.74
N GLU A 29 -7.15 -3.09 12.24
CA GLU A 29 -8.41 -3.28 12.97
C GLU A 29 -9.63 -3.50 12.05
N ASP A 30 -9.49 -3.25 10.75
CA ASP A 30 -10.57 -3.31 9.76
C ASP A 30 -10.21 -4.24 8.58
N PRO A 31 -10.58 -5.54 8.66
CA PRO A 31 -10.22 -6.54 7.66
C PRO A 31 -10.68 -6.20 6.23
N GLU A 32 -11.83 -5.53 6.07
CA GLU A 32 -12.33 -5.16 4.74
C GLU A 32 -11.46 -4.08 4.10
N LYS A 33 -11.06 -3.07 4.88
CA LYS A 33 -10.14 -2.04 4.37
C LYS A 33 -8.72 -2.56 4.19
N LEU A 34 -8.32 -3.55 4.99
CA LEU A 34 -7.05 -4.23 4.85
C LEU A 34 -7.00 -4.99 3.52
N GLU A 35 -8.01 -5.80 3.22
CA GLU A 35 -8.12 -6.47 1.93
C GLU A 35 -8.13 -5.44 0.79
N ASP A 36 -8.96 -4.40 0.87
CA ASP A 36 -9.02 -3.34 -0.15
C ASP A 36 -7.66 -2.65 -0.39
N ALA A 37 -6.83 -2.49 0.65
CA ALA A 37 -5.51 -1.85 0.54
C ALA A 37 -4.42 -2.76 -0.07
N PHE A 38 -4.62 -4.08 -0.05
CA PHE A 38 -3.58 -5.06 -0.39
C PHE A 38 -3.97 -6.06 -1.49
N TYR A 39 -5.25 -6.12 -1.93
CA TYR A 39 -5.71 -7.12 -2.91
C TYR A 39 -5.11 -6.97 -4.31
N ALA A 40 -4.76 -5.75 -4.72
CA ALA A 40 -4.16 -5.46 -6.01
C ALA A 40 -3.25 -4.23 -5.94
N PRO A 41 -2.24 -4.12 -6.82
CA PRO A 41 -1.46 -2.89 -6.95
C PRO A 41 -2.30 -1.72 -7.47
N LEU A 42 -1.95 -0.51 -7.06
CA LEU A 42 -2.52 0.73 -7.56
C LEU A 42 -2.28 0.85 -9.08
N GLU A 43 -3.34 0.99 -9.86
CA GLU A 43 -3.24 1.05 -11.31
C GLU A 43 -2.84 2.45 -11.82
N PHE A 44 -2.01 2.45 -12.88
CA PHE A 44 -1.69 3.66 -13.66
C PHE A 44 -2.67 3.80 -14.82
N GLY A 45 -3.62 4.74 -14.71
CA GLY A 45 -4.58 5.00 -15.77
C GLY A 45 -4.01 5.91 -16.88
N THR A 46 -4.83 6.17 -17.91
CA THR A 46 -4.47 7.08 -19.02
C THR A 46 -4.19 8.51 -18.57
N ALA A 47 -4.71 8.91 -17.41
CA ALA A 47 -4.50 10.22 -16.78
C ALA A 47 -3.52 10.16 -15.58
N GLY A 48 -2.74 9.09 -15.44
CA GLY A 48 -1.80 8.88 -14.34
C GLY A 48 -2.35 8.04 -13.19
N MET A 49 -1.62 8.04 -12.08
CA MET A 49 -2.02 7.35 -10.84
C MET A 49 -3.06 8.17 -10.08
N ARG A 50 -4.12 7.50 -9.62
CA ARG A 50 -5.10 8.05 -8.69
C ARG A 50 -5.44 6.98 -7.68
N GLY A 51 -5.37 7.29 -6.39
CA GLY A 51 -5.66 6.34 -5.32
C GLY A 51 -5.88 7.03 -3.99
N ILE A 52 -6.41 6.27 -3.03
CA ILE A 52 -6.54 6.71 -1.64
C ILE A 52 -5.14 6.77 -1.03
N LEU A 53 -4.84 7.82 -0.27
CA LEU A 53 -3.59 7.93 0.48
C LEU A 53 -3.59 6.92 1.64
N GLY A 54 -2.51 6.18 1.79
CA GLY A 54 -2.37 5.26 2.92
C GLY A 54 -1.39 4.11 2.69
N PRO A 55 -1.28 3.19 3.66
CA PRO A 55 -0.45 2.01 3.56
C PRO A 55 -1.09 0.96 2.63
N GLY A 56 -0.24 0.21 1.92
CA GLY A 56 -0.67 -0.86 1.03
C GLY A 56 -0.34 -0.60 -0.44
N ILE A 57 -0.35 -1.69 -1.21
CA ILE A 57 -0.01 -1.66 -2.63
C ILE A 57 -1.12 -1.06 -3.49
N ASN A 58 -2.38 -1.06 -3.01
CA ASN A 58 -3.52 -0.42 -3.66
C ASN A 58 -3.71 1.06 -3.23
N ARG A 59 -2.72 1.65 -2.59
CA ARG A 59 -2.79 3.00 -2.04
C ARG A 59 -1.73 3.90 -2.66
N MET A 60 -2.02 5.19 -2.69
CA MET A 60 -1.03 6.19 -3.04
C MET A 60 -0.15 6.45 -1.81
N ASN A 61 1.14 6.14 -1.92
CA ASN A 61 2.14 6.40 -0.90
C ASN A 61 3.52 6.52 -1.55
N ILE A 62 4.53 6.82 -0.74
CA ILE A 62 5.89 7.02 -1.26
C ILE A 62 6.44 5.80 -1.99
N TYR A 63 6.07 4.58 -1.58
CA TYR A 63 6.56 3.34 -2.18
C TYR A 63 5.91 3.07 -3.54
N THR A 64 4.58 3.23 -3.64
CA THR A 64 3.88 3.06 -4.92
C THR A 64 4.25 4.15 -5.93
N VAL A 65 4.50 5.38 -5.46
CA VAL A 65 5.05 6.45 -6.32
C VAL A 65 6.47 6.11 -6.78
N ARG A 66 7.37 5.68 -5.88
CA ARG A 66 8.74 5.27 -6.24
C ARG A 66 8.73 4.13 -7.27
N GLN A 67 7.92 3.10 -7.03
CA GLN A 67 7.76 1.97 -7.95
C GLN A 67 7.33 2.44 -9.35
N ALA A 68 6.37 3.37 -9.43
CA ALA A 68 5.95 3.93 -10.71
C ALA A 68 7.04 4.79 -11.38
N THR A 69 7.90 5.46 -10.60
CA THR A 69 9.03 6.23 -11.15
C THR A 69 10.24 5.37 -11.55
N GLU A 70 10.40 4.18 -10.98
CA GLU A 70 11.49 3.24 -11.31
C GLU A 70 11.21 2.41 -12.58
N GLY A 71 9.98 2.41 -13.10
CA GLY A 71 9.53 1.48 -14.15
C GLY A 71 8.61 2.05 -15.24
N LEU A 72 8.78 3.32 -15.59
CA LEU A 72 8.50 3.85 -16.94
C LEU A 72 9.80 4.04 -17.70
#